data_AF-R1EVR6-F1
#
_entry.id   AF-R1EVR6-F1
#
_cell.length_a   1.000
_cell.length_b   1.000
_cell.length_c   1.000
_cell.angle_alpha   90.00
_cell.angle_beta   90.00
_cell.angle_gamma   90.00
#
_symmetry.space_group_name_H-M   'P 1'
#
loop_
_entity.id
_entity.type
_entity.pdbx_description
1 polymer ?
#
loop_
_entity_poly.entity_id
_entity_poly.type
_entity_poly.pdbx_seq_one_letter_code
_entity_poly.pdbx_strand_id
1 'polypeptide(L)'
;MNSPVYHRLRIDFLRLSRATIDDSITQNLNSLLTPASAGFDPSSTNTRSTLPPGTRRQIPTSSCQYFKDKVLFPSWQVRSDVLSYCTSVATSPDPDDPVSILREVEDAKVRERIVNERLDPYSARYFPKELRTEMLANVIRNELMIESIIRSRTWGLVAERCGDEGRGFEDALNEWRRKRENGQIGQP
;
A
#
# COMPACT_ATOMS: atom_id res chain seq x y z
N MET A 1 26.91 8.52 8.55
CA MET A 1 26.84 7.13 8.02
C MET A 1 25.53 6.52 8.50
N ASN A 2 24.46 6.44 7.69
CA ASN A 2 23.24 5.63 7.98
C ASN A 2 22.20 5.57 6.84
N SER A 3 22.42 6.12 5.65
CA SER A 3 21.33 6.29 4.65
C SER A 3 20.84 5.00 3.92
N PRO A 4 21.68 4.02 3.52
CA PRO A 4 21.20 2.91 2.67
C PRO A 4 20.50 1.77 3.44
N VAL A 5 20.77 1.61 4.74
CA VAL A 5 20.25 0.49 5.54
C VAL A 5 18.79 0.73 5.96
N TYR A 6 18.48 1.93 6.45
CA TYR A 6 17.12 2.29 6.87
C TYR A 6 16.14 2.38 5.69
N HIS A 7 16.64 2.78 4.50
CA HIS A 7 15.83 2.79 3.28
C HIS A 7 15.36 1.38 2.88
N ARG A 8 16.24 0.37 3.00
CA ARG A 8 15.91 -1.02 2.66
C ARG A 8 14.91 -1.62 3.64
N LEU A 9 15.14 -1.43 4.94
CA LEU A 9 14.25 -1.95 6.00
C LEU A 9 12.78 -1.56 5.81
N ARG A 10 12.51 -0.33 5.39
CA ARG A 10 11.13 0.15 5.14
C ARG A 10 10.50 -0.49 3.91
N ILE A 11 11.22 -0.55 2.79
CA ILE A 11 10.70 -1.16 1.56
C ILE A 11 10.42 -2.64 1.80
N ASP A 12 11.30 -3.30 2.53
CA ASP A 12 11.15 -4.71 2.89
C ASP A 12 9.94 -4.92 3.81
N PHE A 13 9.68 -4.01 4.75
CA PHE A 13 8.44 -4.02 5.55
C PHE A 13 7.18 -3.95 4.67
N LEU A 14 7.10 -2.96 3.76
CA LEU A 14 5.92 -2.79 2.89
C LEU A 14 5.73 -4.01 1.99
N ARG A 15 6.81 -4.52 1.39
CA ARG A 15 6.80 -5.72 0.55
C ARG A 15 6.33 -6.95 1.32
N LEU A 16 6.88 -7.21 2.50
CA LEU A 16 6.49 -8.36 3.32
C LEU A 16 5.04 -8.25 3.78
N SER A 17 4.62 -7.08 4.25
CA SER A 17 3.24 -6.83 4.67
C SER A 17 2.25 -7.11 3.53
N ARG A 18 2.53 -6.63 2.32
CA ARG A 18 1.72 -6.91 1.11
C ARG A 18 1.69 -8.39 0.76
N ALA A 19 2.85 -9.06 0.76
CA ALA A 19 2.95 -10.48 0.46
C ALA A 19 2.12 -11.36 1.42
N THR A 20 2.14 -11.02 2.70
CA THR A 20 1.46 -11.79 3.75
C THR A 20 -0.06 -11.67 3.74
N ILE A 21 -0.63 -10.56 3.24
CA ILE A 21 -2.07 -10.29 3.30
C ILE A 21 -2.70 -10.12 1.93
N ASP A 22 -2.20 -9.15 1.14
CA ASP A 22 -2.83 -8.73 -0.12
C ASP A 22 -2.52 -9.68 -1.27
N ASP A 23 -1.24 -10.06 -1.47
CA ASP A 23 -0.87 -10.95 -2.58
C ASP A 23 -1.45 -12.35 -2.39
N SER A 24 -1.57 -12.77 -1.13
CA SER A 24 -2.19 -14.03 -0.71
C SER A 24 -3.68 -13.89 -0.36
N ILE A 25 -4.34 -12.79 -0.72
CA ILE A 25 -5.74 -12.52 -0.30
C ILE A 25 -6.70 -13.64 -0.68
N THR A 26 -6.53 -14.24 -1.86
CA THR A 26 -7.40 -15.35 -2.29
C THR A 26 -7.21 -16.58 -1.40
N GLN A 27 -5.98 -16.87 -0.97
CA GLN A 27 -5.70 -17.95 -0.04
C GLN A 27 -6.27 -17.65 1.34
N ASN A 28 -6.07 -16.42 1.84
CA ASN A 28 -6.64 -15.95 3.11
C ASN A 28 -8.17 -16.09 3.10
N LEU A 29 -8.85 -15.62 2.05
CA LEU A 29 -10.30 -15.74 1.91
C LEU A 29 -10.78 -17.18 1.79
N ASN A 30 -10.07 -18.03 1.05
CA ASN A 30 -10.40 -19.45 0.96
C ASN A 30 -10.22 -20.18 2.30
N SER A 31 -9.28 -19.74 3.15
CA SER A 31 -9.09 -20.33 4.48
C SER A 31 -10.25 -20.05 5.45
N LEU A 32 -11.03 -18.99 5.19
CA LEU A 32 -12.24 -18.67 5.95
C LEU A 32 -13.40 -19.63 5.61
N LEU A 33 -13.34 -20.30 4.45
CA LEU A 33 -14.26 -21.36 4.13
C LEU A 33 -13.82 -22.62 4.88
N THR A 34 -14.65 -23.08 5.81
CA THR A 34 -14.45 -24.34 6.52
C THR A 34 -15.47 -25.37 6.01
N PRO A 35 -15.13 -26.21 5.01
CA PRO A 35 -16.09 -27.18 4.46
C PRO A 35 -16.62 -28.15 5.52
N ALA A 36 -15.80 -28.44 6.54
CA ALA A 36 -16.12 -29.37 7.62
C ALA A 36 -17.28 -28.89 8.52
N SER A 37 -17.56 -27.58 8.60
CA SER A 37 -18.66 -27.07 9.42
C SER A 37 -20.04 -27.41 8.84
N ALA A 38 -20.11 -27.72 7.54
CA ALA A 38 -21.36 -28.11 6.86
C ALA A 38 -21.65 -29.63 6.95
N GLY A 39 -20.73 -30.42 7.53
CA GLY A 39 -20.81 -31.89 7.52
C GLY A 39 -20.51 -32.49 6.14
N PHE A 40 -20.12 -33.76 6.12
CA PHE A 40 -19.94 -34.51 4.88
C PHE A 40 -21.28 -35.08 4.42
N ASP A 41 -21.77 -34.64 3.27
CA ASP A 41 -22.94 -35.23 2.62
C ASP A 41 -22.48 -36.26 1.57
N PRO A 42 -22.72 -37.57 1.76
CA PRO A 42 -22.33 -38.61 0.81
C PRO A 42 -23.05 -38.50 -0.55
N SER A 43 -24.12 -37.70 -0.66
CA SER A 43 -24.76 -37.39 -1.95
C SER A 43 -23.96 -36.38 -2.79
N SER A 44 -23.07 -35.60 -2.15
CA SER A 44 -22.26 -34.56 -2.81
C SER A 44 -21.13 -35.11 -3.70
N THR A 45 -20.77 -36.39 -3.56
CA THR A 45 -19.76 -37.06 -4.40
C THR A 45 -20.32 -37.61 -5.71
N ASN A 46 -21.65 -37.67 -5.87
CA ASN A 46 -22.29 -38.21 -7.08
C ASN A 46 -22.35 -37.22 -8.25
N THR A 47 -22.07 -35.93 -8.01
CA THR A 47 -22.00 -34.93 -9.06
C THR A 47 -20.64 -34.26 -9.02
N ARG A 48 -19.95 -34.24 -10.16
CA ARG A 48 -18.74 -33.43 -10.32
C ARG A 48 -19.19 -31.97 -10.21
N SER A 49 -19.01 -31.36 -9.04
CA SER A 49 -19.40 -29.97 -8.79
C SER A 49 -18.51 -29.03 -9.61
N THR A 50 -18.85 -28.88 -10.88
CA THR A 50 -18.41 -27.75 -11.71
C THR A 50 -19.35 -26.60 -11.39
N LEU A 51 -19.26 -26.06 -10.17
CA LEU A 51 -19.94 -24.81 -9.83
C LEU A 51 -19.56 -23.76 -10.91
N PRO A 52 -20.55 -23.14 -11.59
CA PRO A 52 -20.26 -22.20 -12.66
C PRO A 52 -19.36 -21.07 -12.15
N PRO A 53 -18.44 -20.54 -12.98
CA PRO A 53 -17.63 -19.38 -12.62
C PRO A 53 -18.56 -18.22 -12.25
N GLY A 54 -18.66 -17.88 -10.97
CA GLY A 54 -19.62 -16.89 -10.45
C GLY A 54 -20.43 -17.38 -9.24
N THR A 55 -20.60 -18.69 -9.07
CA THR A 55 -21.17 -19.29 -7.84
C THR A 55 -20.07 -19.54 -6.80
N ARG A 56 -19.21 -18.53 -6.59
CA ARG A 56 -18.20 -18.56 -5.55
C ARG A 56 -18.94 -18.62 -4.21
N ARG A 57 -18.73 -19.70 -3.46
CA ARG A 57 -19.30 -19.90 -2.11
C ARG A 57 -19.07 -18.62 -1.31
N GLN A 58 -20.16 -17.92 -0.99
CA GLN A 58 -20.10 -16.70 -0.19
C GLN A 58 -19.56 -17.06 1.18
N ILE A 59 -18.60 -16.28 1.66
CA ILE A 59 -17.99 -16.52 2.97
C ILE A 59 -19.01 -16.09 4.03
N PRO A 60 -19.17 -16.83 5.15
CA PRO A 60 -20.07 -16.42 6.22
C PRO A 60 -19.78 -14.98 6.68
N THR A 61 -20.82 -14.16 6.79
CA THR A 61 -20.70 -12.73 7.12
C THR A 61 -19.89 -12.46 8.38
N SER A 62 -20.03 -13.30 9.41
CA SER A 62 -19.26 -13.19 10.66
C SER A 62 -17.77 -13.42 10.47
N SER A 63 -17.38 -14.38 9.62
CA SER A 63 -15.97 -14.69 9.31
C SER A 63 -15.35 -13.60 8.46
N CYS A 64 -16.09 -13.07 7.49
CA CYS A 64 -15.68 -11.89 6.72
C CYS A 64 -15.48 -10.67 7.60
N GLN A 65 -16.43 -10.38 8.50
CA GLN A 65 -16.33 -9.23 9.40
C GLN A 65 -15.14 -9.37 10.35
N TYR A 66 -14.92 -10.56 10.91
CA TYR A 66 -13.74 -10.84 11.73
C TYR A 66 -12.44 -10.62 10.96
N PHE A 67 -12.31 -11.18 9.75
CA PHE A 67 -11.12 -10.99 8.92
C PHE A 67 -10.86 -9.51 8.60
N LYS A 68 -11.91 -8.78 8.21
CA LYS A 68 -11.83 -7.34 7.95
C LYS A 68 -11.34 -6.57 9.18
N ASP A 69 -11.98 -6.76 10.32
CA ASP A 69 -11.74 -5.96 11.52
C ASP A 69 -10.46 -6.31 12.27
N LYS A 70 -10.03 -7.58 12.20
CA LYS A 70 -8.90 -8.11 13.00
C LYS A 70 -7.64 -8.39 12.19
N VAL A 71 -7.72 -8.49 10.87
CA VAL A 71 -6.56 -8.81 10.02
C VAL A 71 -6.34 -7.73 8.96
N LEU A 72 -7.31 -7.50 8.08
CA LEU A 72 -7.13 -6.66 6.91
C LEU A 72 -6.94 -5.19 7.27
N PHE A 73 -7.91 -4.58 7.96
CA PHE A 73 -7.87 -3.15 8.28
C PHE A 73 -6.74 -2.78 9.26
N PRO A 74 -6.43 -3.58 10.30
CA PRO A 74 -5.23 -3.34 11.11
C PRO A 74 -3.95 -3.33 10.30
N SER A 75 -3.74 -4.31 9.40
CA SER A 75 -2.55 -4.35 8.54
C SER A 75 -2.44 -3.12 7.63
N TRP A 76 -3.56 -2.70 7.04
CA TRP A 76 -3.63 -1.50 6.23
C TRP A 76 -3.35 -0.23 7.04
N GLN A 77 -3.84 -0.17 8.28
CA GLN A 77 -3.57 0.96 9.17
C GLN A 77 -2.09 1.06 9.50
N VAL A 78 -1.42 -0.03 9.87
CA VAL A 78 0.02 -0.03 10.18
C VAL A 78 0.82 0.45 8.97
N ARG A 79 0.49 -0.01 7.75
CA ARG A 79 1.14 0.49 6.53
C ARG A 79 0.91 1.98 6.30
N SER A 80 -0.30 2.47 6.54
CA SER A 80 -0.60 3.90 6.48
C SER A 80 0.22 4.69 7.49
N ASP A 81 0.37 4.20 8.72
CA ASP A 81 1.13 4.87 9.77
C ASP A 81 2.63 4.96 9.39
N VAL A 82 3.19 3.88 8.84
CA VAL A 82 4.56 3.87 8.33
C VAL A 82 4.73 4.87 7.18
N LEU A 83 3.81 4.91 6.21
CA LEU A 83 3.88 5.85 5.09
C LEU A 83 3.73 7.31 5.56
N SER A 84 2.88 7.58 6.53
CA SER A 84 2.73 8.90 7.17
C SER A 84 4.00 9.34 7.88
N TYR A 85 4.60 8.46 8.69
CA TYR A 85 5.89 8.72 9.33
C TYR A 85 6.99 9.00 8.30
N CYS A 86 7.03 8.24 7.22
CA CYS A 86 8.01 8.45 6.16
C CYS A 86 7.82 9.79 5.46
N THR A 87 6.57 10.19 5.25
CA THR A 87 6.24 11.48 4.66
C THR A 87 6.74 12.63 5.54
N SER A 88 6.53 12.55 6.87
CA SER A 88 7.02 13.59 7.78
C SER A 88 8.55 13.69 7.78
N VAL A 89 9.25 12.56 7.74
CA VAL A 89 10.72 12.52 7.61
C VAL A 89 11.17 13.12 6.28
N ALA A 90 10.50 12.80 5.17
CA ALA A 90 10.88 13.32 3.85
C ALA A 90 10.65 14.83 3.68
N THR A 91 9.72 15.40 4.44
CA THR A 91 9.46 16.85 4.46
C THR A 91 10.34 17.61 5.46
N SER A 92 11.09 16.90 6.30
CA SER A 92 12.01 17.51 7.27
C SER A 92 13.32 17.91 6.57
N PRO A 93 13.86 19.12 6.82
CA PRO A 93 15.15 19.52 6.24
C PRO A 93 16.27 18.62 6.77
N ASP A 94 17.14 18.16 5.86
CA ASP A 94 18.35 17.37 6.19
C ASP A 94 19.58 18.29 6.18
N PRO A 95 20.02 18.82 7.35
CA PRO A 95 21.16 19.74 7.42
C PRO A 95 22.50 19.07 7.10
N ASP A 96 22.55 17.72 7.16
CA ASP A 96 23.76 16.94 6.93
C ASP A 96 23.87 16.44 5.48
N ASP A 97 22.99 16.89 4.57
CA ASP A 97 23.03 16.48 3.17
C ASP A 97 24.22 17.16 2.45
N PRO A 98 25.27 16.40 2.05
CA PRO A 98 26.43 16.96 1.35
C PRO A 98 26.06 17.51 -0.04
N VAL A 99 24.92 17.11 -0.61
CA VAL A 99 24.45 17.57 -1.91
C VAL A 99 23.85 18.96 -1.83
N SER A 100 23.38 19.41 -0.65
CA SER A 100 22.73 20.72 -0.47
C SER A 100 23.63 21.89 -0.89
N ILE A 101 24.84 21.94 -0.34
CA ILE A 101 25.83 22.99 -0.64
C ILE A 101 26.32 22.90 -2.09
N LEU A 102 26.58 21.68 -2.59
CA LEU A 102 27.05 21.48 -3.96
C LEU A 102 26.00 21.95 -4.98
N ARG A 103 24.73 21.67 -4.72
CA ARG A 103 23.62 22.11 -5.55
C ARG A 103 23.47 23.62 -5.53
N GLU A 104 23.58 24.26 -4.37
CA GLU A 104 23.46 25.73 -4.29
C GLU A 104 24.53 26.44 -5.14
N VAL A 105 25.77 25.93 -5.12
CA VAL A 105 26.87 26.42 -5.96
C VAL A 105 26.63 26.14 -7.45
N GLU A 106 26.19 24.93 -7.80
CA GLU A 106 25.86 24.57 -9.19
C GLU A 106 24.70 25.41 -9.73
N ASP A 107 23.64 25.61 -8.94
CA ASP A 107 22.47 26.43 -9.28
C ASP A 107 22.86 27.90 -9.49
N ALA A 108 23.74 28.45 -8.65
CA ALA A 108 24.27 29.80 -8.83
C ALA A 108 25.03 29.93 -10.17
N LYS A 109 25.91 28.99 -10.48
CA LYS A 109 26.69 28.97 -11.72
C LYS A 109 25.83 28.83 -12.97
N VAL A 110 24.73 28.08 -12.88
CA VAL A 110 23.77 27.92 -13.99
C VAL A 110 22.97 29.19 -14.20
N ARG A 111 22.54 29.88 -13.13
CA ARG A 111 21.84 31.18 -13.24
C ARG A 111 22.67 32.24 -13.95
N GLU A 112 23.99 32.21 -13.81
CA GLU A 112 24.91 33.15 -14.46
C GLU A 112 25.27 32.77 -15.91
N ARG A 113 24.88 31.57 -16.39
CA ARG A 113 25.24 31.09 -17.73
C ARG A 113 24.40 31.77 -18.81
N ILE A 114 25.06 32.38 -19.80
CA ILE A 114 24.41 32.85 -21.04
C ILE A 114 24.43 31.70 -22.06
N VAL A 115 23.25 31.26 -22.49
CA VAL A 115 23.10 30.16 -23.45
C VAL A 115 22.67 30.70 -24.82
N ASN A 116 23.40 30.32 -25.88
CA ASN A 116 23.02 30.62 -27.26
C ASN A 116 22.40 29.39 -27.92
N GLU A 117 21.06 29.34 -27.88
CA GLU A 117 20.26 28.21 -28.39
C GLU A 117 20.43 27.98 -29.90
N ARG A 118 20.91 28.98 -30.65
CA ARG A 118 21.17 28.87 -32.10
C ARG A 118 22.45 28.12 -32.43
N LEU A 119 23.40 28.07 -31.49
CA LEU A 119 24.68 27.37 -31.67
C LEU A 119 24.60 25.92 -31.16
N ASP A 120 23.88 25.69 -30.06
CA ASP A 120 23.60 24.35 -29.53
C ASP A 120 22.27 24.32 -28.75
N PRO A 121 21.21 23.69 -29.30
CA PRO A 121 19.91 23.53 -28.65
C PRO A 121 19.92 22.71 -27.35
N TYR A 122 20.97 21.95 -27.05
CA TYR A 122 21.05 21.10 -25.85
C TYR A 122 21.83 21.74 -24.70
N SER A 123 22.57 22.81 -24.97
CA SER A 123 23.40 23.52 -23.98
C SER A 123 22.62 24.21 -22.86
N ALA A 124 21.30 24.39 -23.05
CA ALA A 124 20.36 24.93 -22.06
C ALA A 124 19.92 23.92 -20.99
N ARG A 125 20.13 22.61 -21.20
CA ARG A 125 19.64 21.59 -20.27
C ARG A 125 20.50 21.54 -19.01
N TYR A 126 19.88 21.84 -17.88
CA TYR A 126 20.45 21.65 -16.56
C TYR A 126 19.54 20.72 -15.75
N PHE A 127 20.15 19.72 -15.12
CA PHE A 127 19.47 18.78 -14.22
C PHE A 127 20.13 18.92 -12.84
N PRO A 128 19.48 19.62 -11.89
CA PRO A 128 19.98 19.71 -10.53
C PRO A 128 20.13 18.31 -9.93
N LYS A 129 21.16 18.10 -9.11
CA LYS A 129 21.27 16.88 -8.32
C LYS A 129 20.16 16.84 -7.28
N GLU A 130 19.46 15.72 -7.21
CA GLU A 130 18.40 15.52 -6.23
C GLU A 130 18.99 15.42 -4.81
N LEU A 131 18.36 16.10 -3.86
CA LEU A 131 18.67 15.96 -2.44
C LEU A 131 18.17 14.61 -1.91
N ARG A 132 18.74 14.12 -0.82
CA ARG A 132 18.29 12.86 -0.20
C ARG A 132 16.81 12.89 0.17
N THR A 133 16.33 14.01 0.67
CA THR A 133 14.92 14.23 1.05
C THR A 133 14.00 14.25 -0.17
N GLU A 134 14.44 14.82 -1.29
CA GLU A 134 13.71 14.82 -2.56
C GLU A 134 13.61 13.41 -3.15
N MET A 135 14.72 12.67 -3.18
CA MET A 135 14.74 11.26 -3.58
C MET A 135 13.78 10.43 -2.71
N LEU A 136 13.80 10.67 -1.40
CA LEU A 136 12.93 10.00 -0.45
C LEU A 136 11.46 10.32 -0.69
N ALA A 137 11.14 11.59 -0.94
CA ALA A 137 9.79 12.03 -1.25
C ALA A 137 9.27 11.39 -2.55
N ASN A 138 10.12 11.29 -3.58
CA ASN A 138 9.78 10.59 -4.83
C ASN A 138 9.40 9.13 -4.58
N VAL A 139 10.20 8.41 -3.79
CA VAL A 139 9.91 7.01 -3.42
C VAL A 139 8.59 6.90 -2.65
N ILE A 140 8.34 7.78 -1.69
CA ILE A 140 7.11 7.74 -0.88
C ILE A 140 5.86 8.01 -1.72
N ARG A 141 5.92 8.96 -2.67
CA ARG A 141 4.79 9.21 -3.59
C ARG A 141 4.47 7.97 -4.42
N ASN A 142 5.48 7.27 -4.91
CA ASN A 142 5.28 6.01 -5.63
C ASN A 142 4.67 4.94 -4.71
N GLU A 143 5.16 4.80 -3.48
CA GLU A 143 4.61 3.82 -2.54
C GLU A 143 3.16 4.13 -2.13
N LEU A 144 2.79 5.40 -1.99
CA LEU A 144 1.40 5.82 -1.76
C LEU A 144 0.49 5.43 -2.94
N MET A 145 0.95 5.63 -4.18
CA MET A 145 0.22 5.22 -5.38
C MET A 145 0.06 3.70 -5.45
N ILE A 146 1.15 2.95 -5.24
CA ILE A 146 1.14 1.48 -5.21
C ILE A 146 0.18 0.97 -4.13
N GLU A 147 0.23 1.56 -2.94
CA GLU A 147 -0.64 1.20 -1.82
C GLU A 147 -2.12 1.40 -2.17
N SER A 148 -2.48 2.50 -2.85
CA SER A 148 -3.85 2.73 -3.33
C SER A 148 -4.31 1.67 -4.33
N ILE A 149 -3.44 1.28 -5.26
CA ILE A 149 -3.75 0.24 -6.27
C ILE A 149 -3.95 -1.11 -5.59
N ILE A 150 -3.05 -1.47 -4.67
CA ILE A 150 -3.12 -2.74 -3.95
C ILE A 150 -4.40 -2.82 -3.12
N ARG A 151 -4.73 -1.77 -2.34
CA ARG A 151 -5.96 -1.75 -1.54
C ARG A 151 -7.22 -1.86 -2.39
N SER A 152 -7.28 -1.15 -3.52
CA SER A 152 -8.39 -1.24 -4.46
C SER A 152 -8.56 -2.66 -4.99
N ARG A 153 -7.47 -3.30 -5.42
CA ARG A 153 -7.49 -4.68 -5.93
C ARG A 153 -7.89 -5.70 -4.87
N THR A 154 -7.28 -5.62 -3.68
CA THR A 154 -7.60 -6.50 -2.56
C THR A 154 -9.06 -6.33 -2.15
N TRP A 155 -9.54 -5.08 -2.05
CA TRP A 155 -10.92 -4.80 -1.70
C TRP A 155 -11.90 -5.33 -2.75
N GLY A 156 -11.60 -5.22 -4.05
CA GLY A 156 -12.45 -5.78 -5.09
C GLY A 156 -12.73 -7.29 -4.89
N LEU A 157 -11.71 -8.05 -4.48
CA LEU A 157 -11.86 -9.47 -4.17
C LEU A 157 -12.59 -9.72 -2.85
N VAL A 158 -12.32 -8.92 -1.81
CA VAL A 158 -13.00 -9.03 -0.53
C VAL A 158 -14.48 -8.70 -0.68
N ALA A 159 -14.83 -7.62 -1.38
CA ALA A 159 -16.19 -7.18 -1.63
C ALA A 159 -17.01 -8.24 -2.39
N GLU A 160 -16.43 -8.85 -3.43
CA GLU A 160 -17.07 -9.94 -4.20
C GLU A 160 -17.37 -11.17 -3.32
N ARG A 161 -16.48 -11.50 -2.37
CA ARG A 161 -16.56 -12.73 -1.55
C ARG A 161 -17.30 -12.56 -0.22
N CYS A 162 -17.41 -11.33 0.25
CA CYS A 162 -18.04 -10.97 1.52
C CYS A 162 -19.37 -10.21 1.35
N GLY A 163 -19.79 -9.91 0.11
CA GLY A 163 -21.05 -9.25 -0.18
C GLY A 163 -21.05 -7.73 0.06
N ASP A 164 -19.88 -7.08 0.01
CA ASP A 164 -19.74 -5.62 0.15
C ASP A 164 -19.72 -4.90 -1.22
N GLU A 165 -20.40 -5.46 -2.22
CA GLU A 165 -20.42 -4.93 -3.59
C GLU A 165 -20.91 -3.47 -3.63
N GLY A 166 -20.17 -2.61 -4.32
CA GLY A 166 -20.51 -1.19 -4.49
C GLY A 166 -19.99 -0.24 -3.41
N ARG A 167 -19.38 -0.74 -2.33
CA ARG A 167 -18.72 0.10 -1.32
C ARG A 167 -17.24 0.31 -1.64
N GLY A 168 -16.73 1.54 -1.51
CA GLY A 168 -15.30 1.86 -1.64
C GLY A 168 -14.46 1.36 -0.45
N PHE A 169 -13.19 1.04 -0.68
CA PHE A 169 -12.30 0.57 0.39
C PHE A 169 -12.00 1.68 1.40
N GLU A 170 -11.96 2.93 0.95
CA GLU A 170 -11.75 4.11 1.78
C GLU A 170 -12.88 4.28 2.80
N ASP A 171 -14.12 4.16 2.34
CA ASP A 171 -15.31 4.27 3.20
C ASP A 171 -15.36 3.13 4.22
N ALA A 172 -14.99 1.91 3.80
CA ALA A 172 -14.91 0.76 4.69
C ALA A 172 -13.85 0.95 5.78
N LEU A 173 -12.66 1.40 5.40
CA LEU A 173 -11.56 1.65 6.32
C LEU A 173 -11.86 2.82 7.28
N ASN A 174 -12.47 3.89 6.79
CA ASN A 174 -12.85 5.05 7.60
C ASN A 174 -13.92 4.71 8.63
N GLU A 175 -14.92 3.89 8.26
CA GLU A 175 -15.90 3.40 9.23
C GLU A 175 -15.24 2.53 10.30
N TRP A 176 -14.32 1.64 9.91
CA TRP A 176 -13.57 0.82 10.86
C TRP A 176 -12.76 1.67 11.85
N ARG A 177 -12.07 2.72 11.37
CA ARG A 177 -11.35 3.68 12.25
C ARG A 177 -12.28 4.32 13.27
N ARG A 178 -13.43 4.84 12.82
CA ARG A 178 -14.45 5.44 13.69
C ARG A 178 -14.98 4.45 14.74
N LYS A 179 -15.25 3.19 14.34
CA LYS A 179 -15.70 2.15 15.27
C LYS A 179 -14.64 1.81 16.32
N ARG A 180 -13.37 1.80 15.92
CA ARG A 180 -12.24 1.58 16.82
C ARG A 180 -12.07 2.73 17.81
N GLU A 181 -12.18 3.98 17.36
CA GLU A 181 -12.13 5.18 18.22
C GLU A 181 -13.28 5.19 19.24
N ASN A 182 -14.47 4.77 18.82
CA ASN A 182 -15.65 4.63 19.69
C ASN A 182 -15.60 3.41 20.63
N GLY A 183 -14.51 2.65 20.66
CA GLY A 183 -14.34 1.47 21.53
C GLY A 183 -15.19 0.25 21.15
N GLN A 184 -15.82 0.23 19.98
CA GLN A 184 -16.69 -0.87 19.54
C GLN A 184 -15.90 -2.07 18.99
N ILE A 185 -14.63 -1.85 18.62
CA ILE A 185 -13.71 -2.88 18.16
C ILE A 185 -12.53 -2.85 19.12
N GLY A 186 -12.41 -3.88 19.98
CA GLY A 186 -11.31 -3.99 20.93
C GLY A 186 -9.95 -3.88 20.24
N GLN A 187 -9.04 -3.11 20.85
CA GLN A 187 -7.63 -3.02 20.42
C GLN A 187 -7.03 -4.43 20.32
N PRO A 188 -6.09 -4.65 19.37
CA PRO A 188 -5.39 -5.92 19.25
C PRO A 188 -4.71 -6.33 20.56
#